data_AF-A0A1G1I448-F1
#
_entry.id   AF-A0A1G1I448-F1
#
_cell.length_a   1.000
_cell.length_b   1.000
_cell.length_c   1.000
_cell.angle_alpha   90.00
_cell.angle_beta   90.00
_cell.angle_gamma   90.00
#
_symmetry.space_group_name_H-M   'P 1'
#
loop_
_entity.id
_entity.type
_entity.pdbx_description
1 polymer ?
#
loop_
_entity_poly.entity_id
_entity_poly.type
_entity_poly.pdbx_seq_one_letter_code
_entity_poly.pdbx_strand_id
1 'polypeptide(L)'
;MTNRGLIGLLLAIGIVWQVGTLAVLGADEGAASPEAPPDSVAEPSEALPEEAQPGAVTPSAIEGPSDTSALQGPPPSTVVDAIRDDLDIVGEVVGASSGRVIFAAGDVVSLRVKSLIDPKPGLTLAVVRPEQRVKHPRSHRTMGRVVRAVGTVELREAFGKFWSARVVRSSDAVSVGDLVISVGADEAAEGVSASAEDGGYIVAVSIQKALTGAYEVVYTDLGRNHGVQSGHVFSIIREGTRGRQGGPARKIGEGRVVAVQPSSSSFFVTRSDEPVQVGDRLERVAADAAP
;
A
#
# COMPACT_ATOMS: atom_id res chain seq x y z
N MET A 1 52.36 12.93 46.29
CA MET A 1 51.53 11.71 46.20
C MET A 1 50.94 11.70 44.78
N THR A 2 51.55 11.16 43.73
CA THR A 2 52.58 10.10 43.55
C THR A 2 52.01 8.71 43.29
N ASN A 3 51.64 8.44 42.04
CA ASN A 3 51.80 7.17 41.30
C ASN A 3 51.49 7.49 39.80
N ARG A 4 52.22 7.05 38.77
CA ARG A 4 52.71 5.71 38.38
C ARG A 4 51.55 4.72 38.15
N GLY A 5 51.26 4.22 36.94
CA GLY A 5 51.85 4.46 35.61
C GLY A 5 51.76 3.19 34.76
N LEU A 6 51.79 3.29 33.42
CA LEU A 6 51.93 2.12 32.54
C LEU A 6 52.63 2.49 31.21
N ILE A 7 53.20 1.47 30.55
CA ILE A 7 54.09 1.56 29.38
C ILE A 7 53.63 0.55 28.32
N GLY A 8 53.79 0.89 27.03
CA GLY A 8 53.58 -0.01 25.89
C GLY A 8 52.42 0.41 24.98
N LEU A 9 52.44 0.14 23.67
CA LEU A 9 53.49 -0.51 22.87
C LEU A 9 53.46 0.04 21.43
N LEU A 10 54.64 0.24 20.83
CA LEU A 10 54.78 0.55 19.41
C LEU A 10 54.53 -0.70 18.55
N LEU A 11 53.67 -0.59 17.54
CA LEU A 11 53.59 -1.57 16.46
C LEU A 11 53.24 -0.88 15.14
N ALA A 12 54.28 -0.49 14.41
CA ALA A 12 54.17 -0.03 13.02
C ALA A 12 54.43 -1.22 12.09
N ILE A 13 53.44 -1.58 11.27
CA ILE A 13 53.59 -2.54 10.16
C ILE A 13 53.02 -1.87 8.92
N GLY A 14 53.90 -1.42 8.02
CA GLY A 14 53.52 -1.00 6.68
C GLY A 14 53.32 -2.23 5.80
N ILE A 15 52.15 -2.35 5.16
CA ILE A 15 51.88 -3.42 4.20
C ILE A 15 52.18 -2.90 2.79
N VAL A 16 53.15 -3.54 2.15
CA VAL A 16 53.59 -3.21 0.79
C VAL A 16 52.53 -3.62 -0.24
N TRP A 17 52.19 -2.72 -1.16
CA TRP A 17 51.42 -3.06 -2.35
C TRP A 17 52.30 -3.81 -3.35
N GLN A 18 52.08 -5.12 -3.51
CA GLN A 18 52.74 -5.91 -4.54
C GLN A 18 51.87 -5.99 -5.79
N VAL A 19 52.28 -5.26 -6.84
CA VAL A 19 51.60 -5.23 -8.14
C VAL A 19 51.97 -6.48 -8.94
N GLY A 20 51.01 -7.38 -9.14
CA GLY A 20 51.18 -8.62 -9.91
C GLY A 20 50.83 -8.44 -11.39
N THR A 21 51.78 -7.98 -12.20
CA THR A 21 51.65 -7.99 -13.67
C THR A 21 51.87 -9.38 -14.22
N LEU A 22 50.96 -9.88 -15.07
CA LEU A 22 51.21 -11.01 -15.97
C LEU A 22 50.75 -10.64 -17.38
N ALA A 23 51.52 -11.04 -18.40
CA ALA A 23 51.26 -10.66 -19.79
C ALA A 23 51.43 -11.84 -20.77
N VAL A 24 50.42 -11.99 -21.63
CA VAL A 24 50.46 -12.44 -23.04
C VAL A 24 51.26 -13.69 -23.42
N LEU A 25 50.53 -14.74 -23.80
CA LEU A 25 50.76 -15.63 -24.95
C LEU A 25 49.39 -16.20 -25.39
N GLY A 26 49.08 -16.46 -26.67
CA GLY A 26 49.86 -16.16 -27.87
C GLY A 26 49.65 -17.16 -29.04
N ALA A 27 48.42 -17.34 -29.52
CA ALA A 27 48.01 -18.18 -30.68
C ALA A 27 46.48 -18.01 -30.90
N ASP A 28 45.87 -18.11 -32.10
CA ASP A 28 46.32 -18.11 -33.51
C ASP A 28 45.14 -17.63 -34.41
N GLU A 29 45.35 -17.38 -35.71
CA GLU A 29 44.36 -16.81 -36.65
C GLU A 29 43.53 -17.85 -37.47
N GLY A 30 42.45 -17.39 -38.13
CA GLY A 30 41.63 -18.18 -39.07
C GLY A 30 40.11 -18.05 -38.83
N ALA A 31 39.29 -17.23 -39.51
CA ALA A 31 39.18 -16.76 -40.91
C ALA A 31 38.23 -17.58 -41.82
N ALA A 32 36.93 -17.24 -41.75
CA ALA A 32 35.91 -17.19 -42.82
C ALA A 32 35.56 -18.41 -43.72
N SER A 33 34.30 -18.90 -43.58
CA SER A 33 33.21 -18.90 -44.60
C SER A 33 33.36 -19.68 -45.93
N PRO A 34 32.26 -19.92 -46.70
CA PRO A 34 30.99 -20.62 -46.42
C PRO A 34 30.73 -21.81 -47.40
N GLU A 35 29.67 -22.61 -47.23
CA GLU A 35 29.30 -23.64 -48.23
C GLU A 35 27.78 -23.93 -48.35
N ALA A 36 27.29 -24.15 -49.58
CA ALA A 36 25.91 -24.49 -50.02
C ALA A 36 25.89 -24.75 -51.57
N PRO A 37 24.80 -25.21 -52.24
CA PRO A 37 23.49 -25.70 -51.77
C PRO A 37 23.33 -27.23 -52.01
N PRO A 38 22.66 -27.87 -53.04
CA PRO A 38 21.72 -27.45 -54.09
C PRO A 38 20.32 -28.16 -54.14
N ASP A 39 19.32 -27.41 -54.58
CA ASP A 39 18.13 -27.69 -55.42
C ASP A 39 17.37 -29.04 -55.51
N SER A 40 16.03 -28.91 -55.50
CA SER A 40 15.00 -29.71 -56.23
C SER A 40 14.60 -31.10 -55.66
N VAL A 41 13.39 -31.67 -55.87
CA VAL A 41 12.32 -31.41 -56.87
C VAL A 41 10.89 -31.59 -56.27
N ALA A 42 9.99 -30.63 -56.58
CA ALA A 42 8.51 -30.67 -56.72
C ALA A 42 7.52 -31.25 -55.65
N GLU A 43 6.45 -30.49 -55.43
CA GLU A 43 5.09 -30.92 -55.04
C GLU A 43 4.34 -31.51 -56.29
N PRO A 44 3.09 -32.04 -56.23
CA PRO A 44 1.89 -31.16 -56.11
C PRO A 44 0.61 -31.77 -55.50
N SER A 45 -0.32 -30.91 -55.07
CA SER A 45 -1.67 -30.86 -55.68
C SER A 45 -2.39 -29.55 -55.35
N GLU A 46 -2.80 -28.85 -56.41
CA GLU A 46 -3.77 -27.74 -56.38
C GLU A 46 -5.19 -28.27 -55.99
N ALA A 47 -6.23 -27.47 -55.74
CA ALA A 47 -6.45 -26.08 -56.16
C ALA A 47 -7.33 -25.22 -55.21
N LEU A 48 -7.34 -23.92 -55.53
CA LEU A 48 -8.20 -22.83 -55.04
C LEU A 48 -9.57 -22.81 -55.80
N PRO A 49 -10.48 -21.81 -55.66
CA PRO A 49 -10.63 -20.72 -54.66
C PRO A 49 -12.07 -20.65 -54.06
N GLU A 50 -12.36 -19.63 -53.23
CA GLU A 50 -13.52 -18.72 -53.41
C GLU A 50 -13.25 -17.43 -52.59
N GLU A 51 -13.61 -16.26 -53.12
CA GLU A 51 -13.37 -14.96 -52.47
C GLU A 51 -14.66 -14.42 -51.82
N ALA A 52 -14.67 -14.23 -50.49
CA ALA A 52 -15.83 -13.74 -49.76
C ALA A 52 -15.54 -12.42 -49.01
N GLN A 53 -16.17 -11.34 -49.47
CA GLN A 53 -16.06 -9.99 -48.90
C GLN A 53 -16.78 -9.88 -47.53
N PRO A 54 -16.42 -8.90 -46.67
CA PRO A 54 -16.87 -8.89 -45.27
C PRO A 54 -18.37 -8.59 -45.12
N GLY A 55 -19.16 -9.66 -44.95
CA GLY A 55 -20.55 -9.56 -44.52
C GLY A 55 -20.66 -8.96 -43.12
N ALA A 56 -21.49 -7.93 -42.98
CA ALA A 56 -21.60 -7.18 -41.73
C ALA A 56 -22.19 -8.05 -40.59
N VAL A 57 -21.36 -8.40 -39.62
CA VAL A 57 -21.85 -8.85 -38.31
C VAL A 57 -22.40 -7.64 -37.56
N THR A 58 -23.71 -7.63 -37.35
CA THR A 58 -24.35 -6.69 -36.42
C THR A 58 -23.72 -6.86 -35.03
N PRO A 59 -23.46 -5.76 -34.29
CA PRO A 59 -23.02 -5.88 -32.91
C PRO A 59 -24.19 -6.41 -32.06
N SER A 60 -24.25 -7.73 -31.92
CA SER A 60 -25.16 -8.38 -30.97
C SER A 60 -24.86 -7.80 -29.58
N ALA A 61 -25.90 -7.30 -28.90
CA ALA A 61 -25.73 -6.66 -27.62
C ALA A 61 -25.21 -7.68 -26.59
N ILE A 62 -23.93 -7.55 -26.24
CA ILE A 62 -23.43 -8.12 -24.99
C ILE A 62 -24.01 -7.25 -23.87
N GLU A 63 -25.22 -7.57 -23.44
CA GLU A 63 -25.73 -7.15 -22.14
C GLU A 63 -24.81 -7.76 -21.08
N GLY A 64 -23.75 -7.03 -20.73
CA GLY A 64 -22.88 -7.40 -19.62
C GLY A 64 -23.70 -7.49 -18.33
N PRO A 65 -23.34 -8.38 -17.39
CA PRO A 65 -24.00 -8.41 -16.10
C PRO A 65 -23.90 -7.03 -15.46
N SER A 66 -25.06 -6.46 -15.11
CA SER A 66 -25.17 -5.12 -14.51
C SER A 66 -24.67 -5.12 -13.07
N ASP A 67 -23.36 -5.22 -12.90
CA ASP A 67 -22.65 -5.28 -11.62
C ASP A 67 -22.69 -3.94 -10.87
N THR A 68 -23.87 -3.61 -10.35
CA THR A 68 -24.09 -2.56 -9.33
C THR A 68 -23.29 -2.81 -8.04
N SER A 69 -22.72 -4.01 -7.90
CA SER A 69 -21.69 -4.40 -6.93
C SER A 69 -20.49 -3.44 -6.88
N ALA A 70 -20.18 -2.73 -7.98
CA ALA A 70 -19.11 -1.73 -8.03
C ALA A 70 -19.29 -0.52 -7.09
N LEU A 71 -20.47 -0.34 -6.48
CA LEU A 71 -20.74 0.70 -5.47
C LEU A 71 -20.67 0.19 -4.02
N GLN A 72 -20.48 -1.12 -3.80
CA GLN A 72 -20.17 -1.61 -2.46
C GLN A 72 -18.70 -1.30 -2.14
N GLY A 73 -18.49 -0.50 -1.09
CA GLY A 73 -17.15 -0.27 -0.54
C GLY A 73 -16.48 -1.60 -0.13
N PRO A 74 -15.15 -1.62 0.03
CA PRO A 74 -14.41 -2.86 0.30
C PRO A 74 -15.04 -3.63 1.48
N PRO A 75 -15.31 -4.95 1.33
CA PRO A 75 -16.12 -5.69 2.29
C PRO A 75 -15.46 -5.67 3.67
N PRO A 76 -16.23 -5.72 4.77
CA PRO A 76 -15.77 -5.34 6.12
C PRO A 76 -14.65 -6.18 6.74
N SER A 77 -14.23 -7.28 6.09
CA SER A 77 -13.03 -8.07 6.42
C SER A 77 -11.77 -7.62 5.66
N THR A 78 -11.90 -6.67 4.73
CA THR A 78 -10.79 -5.98 4.07
C THR A 78 -10.29 -4.92 5.02
N VAL A 79 -9.13 -5.15 5.64
CA VAL A 79 -8.40 -4.06 6.29
C VAL A 79 -8.14 -3.00 5.21
N VAL A 80 -8.51 -1.76 5.50
CA VAL A 80 -8.17 -0.59 4.67
C VAL A 80 -7.32 0.35 5.51
N ASP A 81 -6.40 1.06 4.87
CA ASP A 81 -5.54 2.04 5.53
C ASP A 81 -6.40 3.05 6.31
N ALA A 82 -6.09 3.17 7.60
CA ALA A 82 -6.91 3.84 8.59
C ALA A 82 -6.05 4.61 9.59
N ILE A 83 -6.63 5.62 10.24
CA ILE A 83 -6.06 6.16 11.46
C ILE A 83 -6.59 5.33 12.64
N ARG A 84 -5.68 4.80 13.46
CA ARG A 84 -6.01 4.09 14.71
C ARG A 84 -5.17 4.65 15.86
N ASP A 85 -5.79 4.91 17.00
CA ASP A 85 -5.17 5.41 18.23
C ASP A 85 -4.69 4.27 19.13
N ASP A 86 -5.55 3.27 19.36
CA ASP A 86 -5.15 1.98 19.90
C ASP A 86 -5.02 0.90 18.81
N LEU A 87 -4.24 -0.13 19.12
CA LEU A 87 -4.08 -1.33 18.30
C LEU A 87 -4.02 -2.54 19.23
N ASP A 88 -4.98 -3.44 19.07
CA ASP A 88 -4.99 -4.77 19.69
C ASP A 88 -3.87 -5.66 19.11
N ILE A 89 -2.60 -5.36 19.41
CA ILE A 89 -1.43 -6.04 18.85
C ILE A 89 -1.26 -7.42 19.49
N VAL A 90 -2.10 -8.36 19.05
CA VAL A 90 -2.08 -9.77 19.43
C VAL A 90 -0.80 -10.48 19.00
N GLY A 91 -0.04 -9.96 18.04
CA GLY A 91 1.23 -10.58 17.64
C GLY A 91 2.07 -9.80 16.64
N GLU A 92 3.01 -10.50 16.03
CA GLU A 92 4.02 -9.96 15.10
C GLU A 92 4.52 -11.08 14.17
N VAL A 93 4.77 -10.77 12.90
CA VAL A 93 5.36 -11.68 11.92
C VAL A 93 6.88 -11.79 12.17
N VAL A 94 7.37 -12.97 12.54
CA VAL A 94 8.80 -13.17 12.86
C VAL A 94 9.62 -13.84 11.74
N GLY A 95 8.97 -14.29 10.67
CA GLY A 95 9.63 -14.94 9.52
C GLY A 95 8.85 -16.15 9.01
N ALA A 96 9.56 -17.11 8.42
CA ALA A 96 9.07 -18.44 8.11
C ALA A 96 10.19 -19.47 8.27
N SER A 97 9.84 -20.75 8.35
CA SER A 97 10.80 -21.88 8.42
C SER A 97 11.78 -21.96 7.24
N SER A 98 11.44 -21.34 6.10
CA SER A 98 12.28 -21.26 4.90
C SER A 98 13.36 -20.17 4.93
N GLY A 99 13.43 -19.34 5.98
CA GLY A 99 14.37 -18.22 6.07
C GLY A 99 14.07 -17.04 5.14
N ARG A 100 13.00 -17.10 4.34
CA ARG A 100 12.46 -15.95 3.59
C ARG A 100 12.01 -14.85 4.56
N VAL A 101 12.05 -13.60 4.11
CA VAL A 101 11.65 -12.41 4.89
C VAL A 101 10.50 -11.61 4.29
N ILE A 102 10.04 -11.98 3.08
CA ILE A 102 8.89 -11.39 2.37
C ILE A 102 7.97 -12.53 1.89
N PHE A 103 6.67 -12.34 2.06
CA PHE A 103 5.62 -13.35 1.88
C PHE A 103 4.40 -12.79 1.13
N ALA A 104 3.75 -13.64 0.35
CA ALA A 104 2.53 -13.34 -0.42
C ALA A 104 1.37 -14.26 0.01
N ALA A 105 0.19 -14.09 -0.60
CA ALA A 105 -0.94 -15.00 -0.36
C ALA A 105 -0.56 -16.47 -0.67
N GLY A 106 -0.95 -17.39 0.21
CA GLY A 106 -0.60 -18.81 0.14
C GLY A 106 0.64 -19.21 0.95
N ASP A 107 1.59 -18.29 1.18
CA ASP A 107 2.77 -18.57 2.01
C ASP A 107 2.39 -18.89 3.47
N VAL A 108 3.24 -19.68 4.14
CA VAL A 108 3.13 -19.96 5.58
C VAL A 108 4.17 -19.16 6.33
N VAL A 109 3.70 -18.33 7.27
CA VAL A 109 4.50 -17.48 8.15
C VAL A 109 4.50 -17.99 9.58
N SER A 110 5.53 -17.64 10.32
CA SER A 110 5.66 -17.83 11.76
C SER A 110 5.29 -16.53 12.47
N LEU A 111 4.31 -16.62 13.38
CA LEU A 111 3.82 -15.51 14.19
C LEU A 111 4.29 -15.65 15.64
N ARG A 112 4.72 -14.56 16.25
CA ARG A 112 4.88 -14.43 17.70
C ARG A 112 3.58 -13.85 18.27
N VAL A 113 2.71 -14.73 18.77
CA VAL A 113 1.45 -14.34 19.43
C VAL A 113 1.73 -13.98 20.89
N LYS A 114 1.08 -12.93 21.38
CA LYS A 114 1.07 -12.50 22.79
C LYS A 114 -0.21 -12.98 23.48
N SER A 115 -0.18 -13.09 24.80
CA SER A 115 -1.29 -13.60 25.63
C SER A 115 -2.54 -12.68 25.72
N LEU A 116 -2.80 -11.87 24.70
CA LEU A 116 -3.97 -10.98 24.58
C LEU A 116 -5.20 -11.68 23.96
N ILE A 117 -5.01 -12.89 23.40
CA ILE A 117 -6.07 -13.73 22.82
C ILE A 117 -5.92 -15.18 23.30
N ASP A 118 -6.98 -15.96 23.06
CA ASP A 118 -6.99 -17.42 23.10
C ASP A 118 -6.81 -17.95 21.66
N PRO A 119 -5.55 -18.13 21.18
CA PRO A 119 -5.28 -18.46 19.79
C PRO A 119 -5.72 -19.89 19.46
N LYS A 120 -6.53 -20.04 18.41
CA LYS A 120 -7.06 -21.33 17.94
C LYS A 120 -6.73 -21.54 16.46
N PRO A 121 -6.52 -22.80 16.02
CA PRO A 121 -6.51 -23.13 14.59
C PRO A 121 -7.76 -22.60 13.88
N GLY A 122 -7.59 -22.04 12.68
CA GLY A 122 -8.66 -21.40 11.91
C GLY A 122 -8.96 -19.94 12.30
N LEU A 123 -8.39 -19.40 13.39
CA LEU A 123 -8.56 -18.00 13.75
C LEU A 123 -7.89 -17.10 12.69
N THR A 124 -8.69 -16.23 12.06
CA THR A 124 -8.20 -15.22 11.11
C THR A 124 -7.83 -13.93 11.84
N LEU A 125 -6.63 -13.42 11.56
CA LEU A 125 -6.07 -12.19 12.11
C LEU A 125 -5.67 -11.25 10.97
N ALA A 126 -5.63 -9.95 11.25
CA ALA A 126 -5.22 -8.92 10.31
C ALA A 126 -3.71 -8.60 10.47
N VAL A 127 -3.00 -8.45 9.35
CA VAL A 127 -1.60 -8.04 9.31
C VAL A 127 -1.52 -6.57 8.90
N VAL A 128 -0.88 -5.76 9.72
CA VAL A 128 -0.84 -4.30 9.59
C VAL A 128 0.55 -3.73 9.83
N ARG A 129 0.86 -2.64 9.12
CA ARG A 129 2.13 -1.92 9.22
C ARG A 129 1.88 -0.50 9.72
N PRO A 130 2.23 -0.16 10.98
CA PRO A 130 2.08 1.20 11.48
C PRO A 130 3.05 2.15 10.78
N GLU A 131 2.52 3.29 10.33
CA GLU A 131 3.29 4.35 9.68
C GLU A 131 3.42 5.57 10.62
N GLN A 132 3.19 6.77 10.09
CA GLN A 132 3.36 8.03 10.83
C GLN A 132 2.32 8.23 11.93
N ARG A 133 2.73 8.91 13.01
CA ARG A 133 1.82 9.41 14.06
C ARG A 133 1.00 10.57 13.50
N VAL A 134 -0.30 10.57 13.78
CA VAL A 134 -1.21 11.64 13.38
C VAL A 134 -1.51 12.56 14.56
N LYS A 135 -1.40 13.87 14.32
CA LYS A 135 -1.91 14.92 15.20
C LYS A 135 -2.81 15.84 14.40
N HIS A 136 -3.93 16.23 14.99
CA HIS A 136 -4.85 17.17 14.40
C HIS A 136 -4.17 18.55 14.24
N PRO A 137 -4.15 19.16 13.05
CA PRO A 137 -3.39 20.40 12.80
C PRO A 137 -3.86 21.58 13.65
N ARG A 138 -5.18 21.66 13.93
CA ARG A 138 -5.81 22.79 14.65
C ARG A 138 -5.88 22.62 16.16
N SER A 139 -6.32 21.45 16.64
CA SER A 139 -6.49 21.21 18.08
C SER A 139 -5.28 20.52 18.74
N HIS A 140 -4.28 20.13 17.95
CA HIS A 140 -3.07 19.41 18.38
C HIS A 140 -3.30 18.07 19.10
N ARG A 141 -4.56 17.62 19.20
CA ARG A 141 -4.96 16.30 19.70
C ARG A 141 -4.24 15.20 18.93
N THR A 142 -3.61 14.26 19.63
CA THR A 142 -3.09 13.03 19.02
C THR A 142 -4.29 12.20 18.54
N MET A 143 -4.28 11.80 17.28
CA MET A 143 -5.34 10.97 16.68
C MET A 143 -4.89 9.53 16.45
N GLY A 144 -3.64 9.20 16.80
CA GLY A 144 -3.08 7.85 16.69
C GLY A 144 -1.95 7.75 15.68
N ARG A 145 -2.02 6.75 14.81
CA ARG A 145 -1.14 6.54 13.66
C ARG A 145 -1.94 6.20 12.41
N VAL A 146 -1.39 6.50 11.24
CA VAL A 146 -1.79 5.81 10.01
C VAL A 146 -1.31 4.36 10.12
N VAL A 147 -2.17 3.42 9.77
CA VAL A 147 -1.92 1.98 9.88
C VAL A 147 -2.28 1.36 8.53
N ARG A 148 -1.26 0.87 7.81
CA ARG A 148 -1.43 0.30 6.47
C ARG A 148 -1.90 -1.15 6.53
N ALA A 149 -2.85 -1.48 5.66
CA ALA A 149 -3.40 -2.82 5.48
C ALA A 149 -2.44 -3.69 4.66
N VAL A 150 -1.81 -4.68 5.29
CA VAL A 150 -0.88 -5.59 4.58
C VAL A 150 -1.60 -6.85 4.11
N GLY A 151 -2.45 -7.44 4.94
CA GLY A 151 -3.21 -8.64 4.57
C GLY A 151 -3.97 -9.29 5.72
N THR A 152 -4.35 -10.56 5.53
CA THR A 152 -4.95 -11.41 6.58
C THR A 152 -4.26 -12.78 6.62
N VAL A 153 -4.13 -13.32 7.83
CA VAL A 153 -3.48 -14.60 8.12
C VAL A 153 -4.39 -15.50 8.96
N GLU A 154 -4.39 -16.78 8.67
CA GLU A 154 -5.18 -17.81 9.38
C GLU A 154 -4.25 -18.72 10.18
N LEU A 155 -4.47 -18.80 11.49
CA LEU A 155 -3.71 -19.68 12.38
C LEU A 155 -3.88 -21.15 12.02
N ARG A 156 -2.79 -21.91 12.08
CA ARG A 156 -2.75 -23.36 11.81
C ARG A 156 -2.37 -24.14 13.06
N GLU A 157 -1.13 -24.00 13.52
CA GLU A 157 -0.55 -24.88 14.54
C GLU A 157 0.35 -24.10 15.50
N ALA A 158 0.35 -24.48 16.77
CA ALA A 158 1.23 -23.91 17.79
C ALA A 158 2.53 -24.70 17.89
N PHE A 159 3.67 -24.02 17.94
CA PHE A 159 4.98 -24.63 18.22
C PHE A 159 5.73 -23.82 19.30
N GLY A 160 5.56 -24.25 20.55
CA GLY A 160 6.10 -23.57 21.72
C GLY A 160 5.51 -22.16 21.90
N LYS A 161 6.32 -21.12 21.65
CA LYS A 161 5.93 -19.70 21.78
C LYS A 161 5.54 -19.02 20.46
N PHE A 162 5.41 -19.80 19.39
CA PHE A 162 5.12 -19.33 18.04
C PHE A 162 3.93 -20.09 17.44
N TRP A 163 3.32 -19.50 16.42
CA TRP A 163 2.23 -20.10 15.65
C TRP A 163 2.55 -20.10 14.17
N SER A 164 2.27 -21.21 13.49
CA SER A 164 2.20 -21.26 12.03
C SER A 164 0.90 -20.61 11.59
N ALA A 165 0.94 -19.71 10.63
CA ALA A 165 -0.24 -19.14 10.00
C ALA A 165 -0.08 -19.07 8.48
N ARG A 166 -1.15 -19.30 7.72
CA ARG A 166 -1.16 -19.13 6.26
C ARG A 166 -1.62 -17.71 5.92
N VAL A 167 -0.94 -17.02 5.02
CA VAL A 167 -1.45 -15.77 4.44
C VAL A 167 -2.64 -16.09 3.55
N VAL A 168 -3.84 -15.65 3.93
CA VAL A 168 -5.09 -15.88 3.18
C VAL A 168 -5.24 -14.82 2.08
N ARG A 169 -4.98 -13.56 2.44
CA ARG A 169 -5.01 -12.42 1.51
C ARG A 169 -3.80 -11.53 1.77
N SER A 170 -3.21 -11.01 0.71
CA SER A 170 -2.16 -9.99 0.74
C SER A 170 -2.63 -8.83 -0.14
N SER A 171 -2.67 -7.63 0.45
CA SER A 171 -2.88 -6.36 -0.25
C SER A 171 -1.54 -5.64 -0.50
N ASP A 172 -0.57 -5.88 0.38
CA ASP A 172 0.84 -5.49 0.28
C ASP A 172 1.70 -6.69 0.73
N ALA A 173 3.00 -6.64 0.45
CA ALA A 173 3.94 -7.71 0.75
C ALA A 173 4.14 -7.87 2.27
N VAL A 174 3.73 -9.01 2.82
CA VAL A 174 3.89 -9.33 4.24
C VAL A 174 5.38 -9.53 4.55
N SER A 175 5.88 -8.87 5.59
CA SER A 175 7.30 -8.78 5.92
C SER A 175 7.56 -9.06 7.41
N VAL A 176 8.79 -9.44 7.75
CA VAL A 176 9.22 -9.59 9.15
C VAL A 176 9.12 -8.25 9.89
N GLY A 177 8.53 -8.26 11.08
CA GLY A 177 8.25 -7.07 11.89
C GLY A 177 6.87 -6.45 11.65
N ASP A 178 6.08 -6.93 10.68
CA ASP A 178 4.68 -6.53 10.56
C ASP A 178 3.88 -6.96 11.80
N LEU A 179 2.97 -6.10 12.25
CA LEU A 179 2.15 -6.37 13.42
C LEU A 179 0.92 -7.18 13.04
N VAL A 180 0.49 -8.02 13.97
CA VAL A 180 -0.75 -8.78 13.84
C VAL A 180 -1.74 -8.25 14.87
N ILE A 181 -2.94 -7.92 14.40
CA ILE A 181 -4.07 -7.48 15.23
C ILE A 181 -5.23 -8.47 15.11
N SER A 182 -6.11 -8.47 16.13
CA SER A 182 -7.42 -9.11 16.04
C SER A 182 -8.21 -8.56 14.85
N VAL A 183 -8.99 -9.41 14.17
CA VAL A 183 -10.12 -8.92 13.35
C VAL A 183 -11.29 -8.68 14.30
N GLY A 184 -11.12 -7.73 15.22
CA GLY A 184 -12.25 -7.11 15.89
C GLY A 184 -13.09 -6.38 14.85
N ALA A 185 -14.40 -6.35 15.02
CA ALA A 185 -15.21 -5.38 14.30
C ALA A 185 -14.71 -3.98 14.67
N ASP A 186 -14.65 -3.04 13.71
CA ASP A 186 -14.39 -1.64 14.03
C ASP A 186 -15.56 -1.13 14.87
N GLU A 187 -15.36 -1.15 16.20
CA GLU A 187 -16.35 -0.80 17.22
C GLU A 187 -17.07 0.48 16.82
N ALA A 188 -18.40 0.45 16.86
CA ALA A 188 -19.25 1.55 16.43
C ALA A 188 -19.24 2.67 17.48
N ALA A 189 -18.10 3.36 17.59
CA ALA A 189 -17.86 4.42 18.56
C ALA A 189 -19.02 5.41 18.56
N GLU A 190 -19.61 5.66 19.72
CA GLU A 190 -20.90 6.32 19.81
C GLU A 190 -20.88 7.74 19.22
N GLY A 191 -22.00 8.12 18.60
CA GLY A 191 -22.09 9.28 17.72
C GLY A 191 -22.03 10.62 18.42
N VAL A 192 -20.82 11.17 18.62
CA VAL A 192 -20.64 12.62 18.79
C VAL A 192 -20.95 13.30 17.45
N SER A 193 -22.18 13.76 17.32
CA SER A 193 -22.72 14.45 16.13
C SER A 193 -22.15 15.86 15.98
N ALA A 194 -20.88 15.96 15.57
CA ALA A 194 -20.35 17.16 14.93
C ALA A 194 -20.76 17.12 13.44
N SER A 195 -21.61 18.05 13.00
CA SER A 195 -22.09 18.08 11.61
C SER A 195 -20.94 18.30 10.64
N ALA A 196 -20.85 17.51 9.56
CA ALA A 196 -19.88 17.74 8.48
C ALA A 196 -20.08 19.08 7.74
N GLU A 197 -21.11 19.85 8.08
CA GLU A 197 -21.33 21.23 7.60
C GLU A 197 -20.28 22.22 8.12
N ASP A 198 -19.68 21.98 9.29
CA ASP A 198 -18.53 22.78 9.78
C ASP A 198 -17.24 22.54 8.97
N GLY A 199 -17.24 21.51 8.11
CA GLY A 199 -16.06 21.06 7.36
C GLY A 199 -15.01 20.37 8.23
N GLY A 200 -13.98 19.84 7.58
CA GLY A 200 -12.89 19.11 8.24
C GLY A 200 -11.51 19.63 7.88
N TYR A 201 -10.47 18.91 8.29
CA TYR A 201 -9.08 19.17 7.94
C TYR A 201 -8.38 17.89 7.49
N ILE A 202 -7.44 18.03 6.56
CA ILE A 202 -6.51 16.96 6.23
C ILE A 202 -5.51 16.82 7.39
N VAL A 203 -5.44 15.62 7.99
CA VAL A 203 -4.60 15.33 9.16
C VAL A 203 -3.38 14.47 8.82
N ALA A 204 -3.40 13.77 7.68
CA ALA A 204 -2.27 13.04 7.12
C ALA A 204 -2.38 12.95 5.59
N VAL A 205 -1.24 12.87 4.91
CA VAL A 205 -1.11 12.65 3.46
C VAL A 205 -0.25 11.39 3.27
N SER A 206 -0.62 10.51 2.34
CA SER A 206 0.19 9.36 1.92
C SER A 206 0.13 9.18 0.41
N ILE A 207 1.28 8.91 -0.21
CA ILE A 207 1.41 8.69 -1.65
C ILE A 207 1.46 7.19 -1.89
N GLN A 208 0.31 6.61 -2.24
CA GLN A 208 0.23 5.20 -2.61
C GLN A 208 0.75 4.99 -4.03
N LYS A 209 1.44 3.88 -4.26
CA LYS A 209 2.01 3.49 -5.57
C LYS A 209 1.32 2.21 -6.04
N ALA A 210 0.63 2.30 -7.17
CA ALA A 210 0.05 1.17 -7.89
C ALA A 210 0.79 0.95 -9.23
N LEU A 211 0.55 -0.20 -9.87
CA LEU A 211 1.10 -0.49 -11.20
C LEU A 211 0.63 0.53 -12.27
N THR A 212 -0.58 1.08 -12.10
CA THR A 212 -1.20 2.06 -12.99
C THR A 212 -0.70 3.51 -12.77
N GLY A 213 0.01 3.78 -11.66
CA GLY A 213 0.48 5.12 -11.31
C GLY A 213 0.63 5.34 -9.80
N ALA A 214 1.16 6.51 -9.43
CA ALA A 214 1.11 7.01 -8.06
C ALA A 214 -0.16 7.84 -7.85
N TYR A 215 -0.82 7.67 -6.71
CA TYR A 215 -2.05 8.39 -6.35
C TYR A 215 -1.92 8.95 -4.93
N GLU A 216 -2.50 10.13 -4.70
CA GLU A 216 -2.48 10.79 -3.40
C GLU A 216 -3.73 10.41 -2.59
N VAL A 217 -3.50 9.78 -1.44
CA VAL A 217 -4.53 9.42 -0.46
C VAL A 217 -4.34 10.28 0.78
N VAL A 218 -5.38 11.03 1.14
CA VAL A 218 -5.36 11.92 2.31
C VAL A 218 -6.33 11.41 3.37
N TYR A 219 -5.94 11.53 4.63
CA TYR A 219 -6.74 11.13 5.79
C TYR A 219 -7.21 12.37 6.53
N THR A 220 -8.42 12.29 7.09
CA THR A 220 -9.14 13.45 7.60
C THR A 220 -9.67 13.21 9.02
N ASP A 221 -10.08 14.28 9.69
CA ASP A 221 -10.75 14.24 10.99
C ASP A 221 -12.26 14.00 10.91
N LEU A 222 -12.83 13.96 9.71
CA LEU A 222 -14.23 13.59 9.48
C LEU A 222 -14.37 12.07 9.35
N GLY A 223 -15.48 11.51 9.80
CA GLY A 223 -15.74 10.07 9.79
C GLY A 223 -17.23 9.76 9.86
N ARG A 224 -17.59 8.50 10.13
CA ARG A 224 -19.00 8.05 10.20
C ARG A 224 -19.81 8.85 11.21
N ASN A 225 -19.20 9.20 12.34
CA ASN A 225 -19.83 9.96 13.43
C ASN A 225 -20.12 11.42 13.03
N HIS A 226 -19.47 11.90 11.98
CA HIS A 226 -19.68 13.22 11.36
C HIS A 226 -20.66 13.16 10.17
N GLY A 227 -21.27 12.00 9.88
CA GLY A 227 -22.14 11.82 8.72
C GLY A 227 -21.40 11.66 7.39
N VAL A 228 -20.12 11.25 7.41
CA VAL A 228 -19.38 10.89 6.19
C VAL A 228 -19.74 9.46 5.75
N GLN A 229 -19.84 9.26 4.43
CA GLN A 229 -20.08 7.98 3.77
C GLN A 229 -19.11 7.84 2.59
N SER A 230 -18.86 6.61 2.13
CA SER A 230 -18.05 6.38 0.92
C SER A 230 -18.73 7.01 -0.30
N GLY A 231 -17.94 7.49 -1.26
CA GLY A 231 -18.43 8.17 -2.45
C GLY A 231 -18.75 9.66 -2.28
N HIS A 232 -18.87 10.20 -1.05
CA HIS A 232 -18.98 11.64 -0.84
C HIS A 232 -17.79 12.40 -1.45
N VAL A 233 -18.05 13.60 -1.98
CA VAL A 233 -17.04 14.48 -2.59
C VAL A 233 -16.88 15.75 -1.75
N PHE A 234 -15.64 16.17 -1.54
CA PHE A 234 -15.29 17.40 -0.84
C PHE A 234 -14.32 18.24 -1.66
N SER A 235 -14.44 19.56 -1.55
CA SER A 235 -13.46 20.50 -2.08
C SER A 235 -12.34 20.69 -1.05
N ILE A 236 -11.10 20.67 -1.53
CA ILE A 236 -9.91 20.94 -0.71
C ILE A 236 -9.64 22.45 -0.79
N ILE A 237 -9.71 23.12 0.35
CA ILE A 237 -9.59 24.57 0.49
C ILE A 237 -8.33 24.91 1.26
N ARG A 238 -7.41 25.63 0.61
CA ARG A 238 -6.25 26.22 1.30
C ARG A 238 -6.71 27.50 1.98
N GLU A 239 -6.56 27.57 3.31
CA GLU A 239 -6.85 28.79 4.05
C GLU A 239 -5.90 29.93 3.67
N GLY A 240 -6.46 31.14 3.58
CA GLY A 240 -5.69 32.36 3.31
C GLY A 240 -4.91 32.83 4.53
N THR A 241 -3.60 33.00 4.40
CA THR A 241 -2.78 33.66 5.44
C THR A 241 -3.10 35.16 5.50
N ARG A 242 -2.93 35.78 6.67
CA ARG A 242 -3.14 37.23 6.85
C ARG A 242 -1.81 37.97 6.80
N GLY A 243 -1.68 38.97 5.92
CA GLY A 243 -0.50 39.83 5.80
C GLY A 243 -0.20 40.23 4.36
N ARG A 244 0.90 40.97 4.11
CA ARG A 244 1.25 41.47 2.76
C ARG A 244 1.54 40.39 1.71
N GLN A 245 1.77 39.15 2.13
CA GLN A 245 2.07 38.00 1.27
C GLN A 245 0.92 36.96 1.27
N GLY A 246 -0.18 37.25 1.97
CA GLY A 246 -1.29 36.32 2.14
C GLY A 246 -2.43 36.61 1.17
N GLY A 247 -3.01 35.55 0.61
CA GLY A 247 -4.18 35.61 -0.27
C GLY A 247 -5.50 35.27 0.46
N PRO A 248 -6.65 35.33 -0.23
CA PRO A 248 -7.90 34.77 0.28
C PRO A 248 -7.81 33.24 0.40
N ALA A 249 -8.72 32.65 1.18
CA ALA A 249 -8.95 31.21 1.14
C ALA A 249 -9.44 30.80 -0.26
N ARG A 250 -8.98 29.65 -0.76
CA ARG A 250 -9.24 29.22 -2.15
C ARG A 250 -9.23 27.71 -2.31
N LYS A 251 -10.07 27.22 -3.22
CA LYS A 251 -10.06 25.82 -3.65
C LYS A 251 -8.77 25.50 -4.40
N ILE A 252 -8.13 24.41 -4.00
CA ILE A 252 -6.88 23.87 -4.60
C ILE A 252 -7.07 22.46 -5.18
N GLY A 253 -8.23 21.84 -4.96
CA GLY A 253 -8.50 20.48 -5.43
C GLY A 253 -9.85 19.95 -4.97
N GLU A 254 -10.04 18.66 -5.25
CA GLU A 254 -11.21 17.86 -4.91
C GLU A 254 -10.78 16.44 -4.53
N GLY A 255 -11.51 15.81 -3.62
CA GLY A 255 -11.31 14.42 -3.26
C GLY A 255 -12.61 13.67 -3.02
N ARG A 256 -12.61 12.37 -3.31
CA ARG A 256 -13.71 11.45 -3.03
C ARG A 256 -13.34 10.53 -1.86
N VAL A 257 -14.26 10.37 -0.92
CA VAL A 257 -14.13 9.41 0.19
C VAL A 257 -14.14 7.99 -0.35
N VAL A 258 -13.15 7.17 0.03
CA VAL A 258 -13.04 5.76 -0.36
C VAL A 258 -13.25 4.79 0.81
N ALA A 259 -12.95 5.19 2.04
CA ALA A 259 -13.16 4.40 3.25
C ALA A 259 -13.49 5.28 4.46
N VAL A 260 -14.31 4.77 5.39
CA VAL A 260 -14.86 5.55 6.52
C VAL A 260 -14.81 4.77 7.83
N GLN A 261 -13.93 5.22 8.72
CA GLN A 261 -13.85 4.83 10.13
C GLN A 261 -14.79 5.73 10.98
N PRO A 262 -14.98 5.46 12.29
CA PRO A 262 -15.90 6.27 13.11
C PRO A 262 -15.48 7.76 13.20
N SER A 263 -14.20 8.01 13.47
CA SER A 263 -13.62 9.33 13.77
C SER A 263 -12.62 9.85 12.72
N SER A 264 -12.46 9.12 11.61
CA SER A 264 -11.61 9.52 10.48
C SER A 264 -12.10 8.86 9.18
N SER A 265 -11.58 9.31 8.04
CA SER A 265 -11.86 8.70 6.74
C SER A 265 -10.75 8.99 5.73
N SER A 266 -10.62 8.09 4.75
CA SER A 266 -9.59 8.09 3.72
C SER A 266 -10.18 8.58 2.39
N PHE A 267 -9.50 9.53 1.75
CA PHE A 267 -9.93 10.23 0.55
C PHE A 267 -8.93 10.01 -0.57
N PHE A 268 -9.42 9.71 -1.77
CA PHE A 268 -8.63 9.76 -3.00
C PHE A 268 -8.73 11.17 -3.59
N VAL A 269 -7.59 11.84 -3.82
CA VAL A 269 -7.56 13.16 -4.47
C VAL A 269 -7.87 12.98 -5.96
N THR A 270 -9.06 13.40 -6.39
CA THR A 270 -9.53 13.26 -7.78
C THR A 270 -9.00 14.37 -8.69
N ARG A 271 -8.75 15.55 -8.12
CA ARG A 271 -8.09 16.68 -8.79
C ARG A 271 -7.30 17.49 -7.78
N SER A 272 -6.12 17.94 -8.18
CA SER A 272 -5.32 18.94 -7.48
C SER A 272 -4.78 19.92 -8.52
N ASP A 273 -4.95 21.21 -8.27
CA ASP A 273 -4.26 22.29 -8.97
C ASP A 273 -3.01 22.74 -8.19
N GLU A 274 -2.80 22.21 -6.98
CA GLU A 274 -1.73 22.57 -6.04
C GLU A 274 -1.45 21.42 -5.04
N PRO A 275 -0.18 21.14 -4.65
CA PRO A 275 0.15 20.06 -3.72
C PRO A 275 -0.64 20.16 -2.40
N VAL A 276 -1.31 19.07 -2.02
CA VAL A 276 -2.19 18.99 -0.84
C VAL A 276 -1.38 18.83 0.44
N GLN A 277 -1.82 19.42 1.55
CA GLN A 277 -1.05 19.51 2.79
C GLN A 277 -1.89 19.25 4.04
N VAL A 278 -1.24 18.77 5.09
CA VAL A 278 -1.82 18.64 6.43
C VAL A 278 -2.18 20.03 6.96
N GLY A 279 -3.46 20.27 7.23
CA GLY A 279 -4.01 21.56 7.62
C GLY A 279 -4.86 22.27 6.55
N ASP A 280 -4.86 21.81 5.29
CA ASP A 280 -5.88 22.27 4.34
C ASP A 280 -7.28 21.85 4.81
N ARG A 281 -8.28 22.73 4.61
CA ARG A 281 -9.67 22.52 5.03
C ARG A 281 -10.43 21.71 3.97
N LEU A 282 -11.44 20.97 4.40
CA LEU A 282 -12.35 20.21 3.56
C LEU A 282 -13.76 20.76 3.70
N GLU A 283 -14.37 21.12 2.58
CA GLU A 283 -15.75 21.62 2.52
C GLU A 283 -16.58 20.65 1.68
N ARG A 284 -17.70 20.17 2.24
CA ARG A 284 -18.56 19.18 1.59
C ARG A 284 -19.15 19.78 0.32
N VAL A 285 -18.91 19.14 -0.82
CA VAL A 285 -19.62 19.51 -2.05
C VAL A 285 -21.06 19.02 -1.87
N ALA A 286 -22.02 19.95 -1.97
CA ALA A 286 -23.42 19.56 -2.05
C ALA A 286 -23.58 18.64 -3.26
N ALA A 287 -24.28 17.53 -3.10
CA ALA A 287 -24.69 16.76 -4.26
C ALA A 287 -25.71 17.64 -5.02
N ASP A 288 -25.31 18.18 -6.17
CA ASP A 288 -26.28 18.75 -7.11
C ASP A 288 -27.34 17.68 -7.36
N ALA A 289 -28.60 18.04 -7.12
CA ALA A 289 -29.71 17.18 -7.46
C ALA A 289 -29.70 17.04 -8.99
N ALA A 290 -29.34 15.85 -9.47
CA ALA A 290 -29.37 15.55 -10.90
C ALA A 290 -30.79 15.80 -11.43
N PRO A 291 -30.95 16.54 -12.55
CA PRO A 291 -32.26 16.92 -13.09
C PRO A 291 -33.00 15.75 -13.72
#